data_AF-A0A2V6YHU9-F1
#
_entry.id   AF-A0A2V6YHU9-F1
#
_cell.length_a   1.000
_cell.length_b   1.000
_cell.length_c   1.000
_cell.angle_alpha   90.00
_cell.angle_beta   90.00
_cell.angle_gamma   90.00
#
_symmetry.space_group_name_H-M   'P 1'
#
loop_
_entity.id
_entity.type
_entity.pdbx_description
1 polymer ?
#
loop_
_entity_poly.entity_id
_entity_poly.type
_entity_poly.pdbx_seq_one_letter_code
_entity_poly.pdbx_strand_id
1 'polypeptide(L)'
;MGTALVLLGAAGAMSAPARASEVYAPQTLDRYFTLEWSRAGRNVNGYVYNTGNRRAAHMILLVEGLDGSGTTVTKTTTWVRDVPPNNRAFFEVAVPTAAAYRVSVLSFDWVEDRLDRRKAW
;
A
#
# COMPACT_ATOMS: atom_id res chain seq x y z
N MET A 1 35.65 -52.84 11.75
CA MET A 1 35.33 -51.53 12.36
C MET A 1 34.85 -50.63 11.24
N GLY A 2 33.60 -50.21 11.29
CA GLY A 2 32.96 -49.39 10.25
C GLY A 2 32.77 -47.94 10.71
N THR A 3 32.49 -47.07 9.75
CA THR A 3 31.74 -45.78 9.79
C THR A 3 31.98 -45.12 8.42
N ALA A 4 31.07 -45.23 7.44
CA ALA A 4 29.87 -44.39 7.24
C ALA A 4 30.20 -42.90 7.01
N LEU A 5 30.16 -42.46 5.74
CA LEU A 5 30.24 -41.06 5.34
C LEU A 5 28.82 -40.49 5.16
N VAL A 6 28.58 -39.37 5.85
CA VAL A 6 27.29 -38.69 5.97
C VAL A 6 26.93 -37.95 4.68
N LEU A 7 25.69 -38.14 4.23
CA LEU A 7 25.05 -37.37 3.15
C LEU A 7 24.68 -35.97 3.67
N LEU A 8 25.19 -34.92 3.02
CA LEU A 8 24.70 -33.55 3.22
C LEU A 8 23.31 -33.42 2.56
N GLY A 9 22.27 -33.27 3.38
CA GLY A 9 20.96 -32.82 2.95
C GLY A 9 20.94 -31.30 2.81
N ALA A 10 20.77 -30.79 1.58
CA ALA A 10 20.46 -29.39 1.36
C ALA A 10 18.96 -29.16 1.63
N ALA A 11 18.64 -28.48 2.74
CA ALA A 11 17.30 -28.02 3.04
C ALA A 11 16.90 -26.92 2.04
N GLY A 12 15.94 -27.21 1.15
CA GLY A 12 15.36 -26.24 0.25
C GLY A 12 14.56 -25.20 1.04
N ALA A 13 14.96 -23.93 0.95
CA ALA A 13 14.15 -22.82 1.44
C ALA A 13 12.88 -22.72 0.58
N MET A 14 11.73 -23.03 1.18
CA MET A 14 10.42 -22.76 0.57
C MET A 14 10.26 -21.25 0.42
N SER A 15 10.42 -20.76 -0.80
CA SER A 15 10.06 -19.39 -1.18
C SER A 15 8.55 -19.29 -1.14
N ALA A 16 8.01 -18.60 -0.13
CA ALA A 16 6.59 -18.22 -0.14
C ALA A 16 6.33 -17.37 -1.39
N PRO A 17 5.18 -17.54 -2.09
CA PRO A 17 4.87 -16.70 -3.24
C PRO A 17 4.76 -15.25 -2.76
N ALA A 18 5.66 -14.40 -3.26
CA ALA A 18 5.51 -12.96 -3.11
C ALA A 18 4.19 -12.56 -3.77
N ARG A 19 3.24 -12.05 -2.98
CA ARG A 19 2.09 -11.33 -3.53
C ARG A 19 2.65 -10.18 -4.35
N ALA A 20 2.37 -10.15 -5.65
CA ALA A 20 2.81 -9.07 -6.51
C ALA A 20 2.09 -7.79 -6.08
N SER A 21 2.82 -6.83 -5.52
CA SER A 21 2.31 -5.49 -5.26
C SER A 21 2.30 -4.71 -6.57
N GLU A 22 1.13 -4.41 -7.11
CA GLU A 22 0.99 -3.63 -8.34
C GLU A 22 1.19 -2.14 -8.03
N VAL A 23 2.01 -1.46 -8.84
CA VAL A 23 2.20 0.00 -8.74
C VAL A 23 1.20 0.68 -9.66
N TYR A 24 0.38 1.55 -9.11
CA TYR A 24 -0.73 2.15 -9.84
C TYR A 24 -0.47 3.61 -10.23
N ALA A 25 -0.99 4.01 -11.40
CA ALA A 25 -0.96 5.40 -11.85
C ALA A 25 -2.17 6.18 -11.27
N PRO A 26 -2.00 7.45 -10.86
CA PRO A 26 -3.07 8.24 -10.23
C PRO A 26 -4.39 8.26 -11.03
N GLN A 27 -4.32 8.54 -12.33
CA GLN A 27 -5.51 8.64 -13.19
C GLN A 27 -6.34 7.35 -13.25
N THR A 28 -5.68 6.18 -13.15
CA THR A 28 -6.37 4.89 -13.15
C THR A 28 -7.06 4.61 -11.81
N LEU A 29 -6.57 5.23 -10.72
CA LEU A 29 -7.09 5.04 -9.37
C LEU A 29 -8.16 6.04 -8.96
N ASP A 30 -8.20 7.24 -9.56
CA ASP A 30 -9.16 8.29 -9.20
C ASP A 30 -10.63 7.83 -9.30
N ARG A 31 -10.92 6.79 -10.10
CA ARG A 31 -12.24 6.15 -10.18
C ARG A 31 -12.63 5.31 -8.95
N TYR A 32 -11.67 4.90 -8.13
CA TYR A 32 -11.85 4.00 -6.99
C TYR A 32 -11.49 4.66 -5.66
N PHE A 33 -10.46 5.52 -5.66
CA PHE A 33 -9.97 6.14 -4.45
C PHE A 33 -9.95 7.66 -4.56
N THR A 34 -10.35 8.31 -3.48
CA THR A 34 -10.19 9.75 -3.29
C THR A 34 -9.36 10.00 -2.05
N LEU A 35 -8.36 10.87 -2.15
CA LEU A 35 -7.49 11.25 -1.05
C LEU A 35 -7.88 12.64 -0.56
N GLU A 36 -8.26 12.74 0.71
CA GLU A 36 -8.40 14.02 1.41
C GLU A 36 -7.36 14.07 2.51
N TRP A 37 -6.56 15.12 2.55
CA TRP A 37 -5.49 15.22 3.52
C TRP A 37 -5.10 16.68 3.77
N SER A 38 -4.42 16.90 4.89
CA SER A 38 -3.86 18.19 5.24
C SER A 38 -2.52 18.03 5.95
N ARG A 39 -1.79 19.14 6.06
CA ARG A 39 -0.55 19.20 6.83
C ARG A 39 -0.85 19.67 8.25
N ALA A 40 -0.57 18.82 9.24
CA ALA A 40 -0.79 19.10 10.66
C ALA A 40 0.54 18.99 11.45
N GLY A 41 1.12 20.12 11.85
CA GLY A 41 2.31 20.13 12.73
C GLY A 41 3.54 19.49 12.09
N ARG A 42 3.92 18.26 12.46
CA ARG A 42 4.99 17.47 11.81
C ARG A 42 4.48 16.37 10.87
N ASN A 43 3.16 16.20 10.78
CA ASN A 43 2.54 15.07 10.11
C ASN A 43 1.69 15.52 8.91
N VAL A 44 1.56 14.63 7.93
CA VAL A 44 0.47 14.67 6.96
C VAL A 44 -0.55 13.62 7.40
N ASN A 45 -1.81 14.02 7.52
CA ASN A 45 -2.89 13.11 7.89
C ASN A 45 -4.16 13.39 7.09
N GLY A 46 -5.04 12.39 7.08
CA GLY A 46 -6.24 12.45 6.26
C GLY A 46 -6.93 11.11 6.11
N TYR A 47 -7.71 11.00 5.05
CA TYR A 47 -8.49 9.84 4.71
C TYR A 47 -8.26 9.39 3.28
N VAL A 48 -8.21 8.08 3.09
CA VAL A 48 -8.44 7.45 1.78
C VAL A 48 -9.90 7.01 1.76
N TYR A 49 -10.67 7.51 0.81
CA TYR A 49 -12.02 7.05 0.52
C TYR A 49 -11.94 5.98 -0.56
N ASN A 50 -12.71 4.91 -0.42
CA ASN A 50 -12.91 3.89 -1.42
C ASN A 50 -14.35 3.97 -1.92
N THR A 51 -14.53 4.46 -3.15
CA THR A 51 -15.83 4.55 -3.84
C THR A 51 -16.19 3.25 -4.55
N GLY A 52 -15.27 2.28 -4.57
CA GLY A 52 -15.49 0.95 -5.10
C GLY A 52 -16.32 0.06 -4.17
N ASN A 53 -16.85 -1.01 -4.76
CA ASN A 53 -17.60 -2.05 -4.06
C ASN A 53 -16.72 -3.18 -3.50
N ARG A 54 -15.40 -3.09 -3.66
CA ARG A 54 -14.42 -4.08 -3.17
C ARG A 54 -13.58 -3.49 -2.05
N ARG A 55 -13.22 -4.32 -1.07
CA ARG A 55 -12.29 -3.92 -0.01
C ARG A 55 -10.88 -3.85 -0.58
N ALA A 56 -10.16 -2.77 -0.28
CA ALA A 56 -8.73 -2.69 -0.52
C ALA A 56 -7.98 -2.96 0.79
N ALA A 57 -6.87 -3.70 0.72
CA ALA A 57 -6.02 -3.99 1.87
C ALA A 57 -4.55 -3.76 1.51
N HIS A 58 -3.69 -3.75 2.54
CA HIS A 58 -2.25 -3.61 2.39
C HIS A 58 -1.87 -2.38 1.54
N MET A 59 -2.64 -1.30 1.67
CA MET A 59 -2.44 -0.11 0.86
C MET A 59 -1.20 0.64 1.35
N ILE A 60 -0.33 0.99 0.42
CA ILE A 60 0.81 1.85 0.66
C ILE A 60 0.51 3.21 0.04
N LEU A 61 0.59 4.25 0.86
CA LEU A 61 0.56 5.63 0.40
C LEU A 61 1.99 6.15 0.28
N LEU A 62 2.23 6.95 -0.75
CA LEU A 62 3.45 7.74 -0.92
C LEU A 62 3.13 9.20 -0.65
N VAL A 63 3.87 9.81 0.27
CA VAL A 63 3.89 11.24 0.52
C VAL A 63 5.20 11.82 0.00
N GLU A 64 5.09 12.71 -0.98
CA GLU A 64 6.22 13.43 -1.55
C GLU A 64 6.24 14.85 -1.00
N GLY A 65 7.39 15.27 -0.45
CA GLY A 65 7.66 16.66 -0.16
C GLY A 65 8.21 17.34 -1.39
N LEU A 66 7.67 18.51 -1.74
CA LEU A 66 8.03 19.29 -2.92
C LEU A 66 8.73 20.58 -2.52
N ASP A 67 9.67 21.05 -3.35
CA ASP A 67 10.23 22.40 -3.25
C ASP A 67 9.30 23.46 -3.88
N GLY A 68 9.74 24.73 -3.87
CA GLY A 68 8.97 25.84 -4.44
C GLY A 68 8.76 25.78 -5.96
N SER A 69 9.48 24.91 -6.67
CA SER A 69 9.30 24.65 -8.10
C SER A 69 8.36 23.47 -8.39
N GLY A 70 7.91 22.76 -7.34
CA GLY A 70 7.12 21.54 -7.47
C GLY A 70 7.96 20.27 -7.66
N THR A 71 9.29 20.35 -7.50
CA THR A 71 10.17 19.18 -7.62
C THR A 71 10.16 18.36 -6.33
N THR A 72 10.04 17.03 -6.45
CA THR A 72 10.11 16.13 -5.29
C THR A 72 11.51 16.16 -4.65
N VAL A 73 11.59 16.56 -3.39
CA VAL A 73 12.82 16.61 -2.58
C VAL A 73 12.84 15.56 -1.47
N THR A 74 11.68 15.04 -1.05
CA THR A 74 11.58 13.96 -0.06
C THR A 74 10.48 12.97 -0.40
N LYS A 75 10.62 11.73 0.08
CA LYS A 75 9.63 10.65 -0.07
C LYS A 75 9.44 9.95 1.26
N THR A 76 8.20 9.70 1.64
CA THR A 76 7.84 8.96 2.85
C THR A 76 6.66 8.05 2.51
N THR A 77 6.72 6.79 2.94
CA THR A 77 5.60 5.85 2.76
C THR A 77 4.88 5.59 4.06
N THR A 78 3.58 5.31 3.99
CA THR A 78 2.79 4.86 5.13
C THR A 78 1.81 3.77 4.72
N TRP A 79 1.42 2.95 5.69
CA TRP A 79 0.54 1.81 5.50
C TRP A 79 -0.87 2.14 5.94
N VAL A 80 -1.84 1.82 5.08
CA VAL A 80 -3.26 1.79 5.40
C VAL A 80 -3.69 0.33 5.34
N ARG A 81 -4.04 -0.22 6.51
CA ARG A 81 -4.33 -1.65 6.65
C ARG A 81 -5.47 -2.09 5.74
N ASP A 82 -6.58 -1.35 5.80
CA ASP A 82 -7.82 -1.67 5.12
C ASP A 82 -8.60 -0.41 4.78
N VAL A 83 -9.13 -0.37 3.56
CA VAL A 83 -10.09 0.64 3.10
C VAL A 83 -11.37 -0.08 2.68
N PRO A 84 -12.41 -0.10 3.55
CA PRO A 84 -13.65 -0.83 3.26
C PRO A 84 -14.37 -0.28 2.02
N PRO A 85 -15.21 -1.10 1.35
CA PRO A 85 -16.04 -0.63 0.24
C PRO A 85 -16.94 0.53 0.66
N ASN A 86 -17.11 1.52 -0.22
CA ASN A 86 -17.97 2.70 -0.01
C ASN A 86 -17.72 3.42 1.32
N ASN A 87 -16.49 3.40 1.82
CA ASN A 87 -16.12 3.96 3.12
C ASN A 87 -14.69 4.53 3.07
N ARG A 88 -14.17 4.97 4.21
CA ARG A 88 -12.86 5.60 4.33
C ARG A 88 -11.98 5.00 5.42
N ALA A 89 -10.68 5.16 5.26
CA ALA A 89 -9.68 4.80 6.25
C ALA A 89 -8.79 5.99 6.57
N PHE A 90 -8.50 6.19 7.85
CA PHE A 90 -7.61 7.25 8.31
C PHE A 90 -6.15 6.85 8.10
N PHE A 91 -5.31 7.82 7.77
CA PHE A 91 -3.87 7.68 7.78
C PHE A 91 -3.21 8.92 8.41
N GLU A 92 -2.05 8.70 9.01
CA GLU A 92 -1.18 9.75 9.51
C GLU A 92 0.27 9.31 9.37
N VAL A 93 1.14 10.23 8.96
CA VAL A 93 2.57 9.96 8.85
C VAL A 93 3.38 11.23 9.11
N ALA A 94 4.43 11.09 9.92
CA ALA A 94 5.42 12.15 10.10
C ALA A 94 6.23 12.34 8.82
N VAL A 95 6.44 13.58 8.39
CA VAL A 95 7.15 13.90 7.15
C VAL A 95 8.26 14.91 7.38
N PRO A 96 9.37 14.84 6.62
CA PRO A 96 10.32 15.95 6.58
C PRO A 96 9.65 17.26 6.16
N THR A 97 10.18 18.39 6.62
CA THR A 97 9.72 19.72 6.19
C THR A 97 9.97 19.91 4.69
N ALA A 98 8.95 20.36 3.97
CA ALA A 98 9.01 20.71 2.55
C ALA A 98 8.09 21.92 2.29
N ALA A 99 8.22 22.55 1.12
CA ALA A 99 7.41 23.72 0.76
C ALA A 99 5.95 23.35 0.46
N ALA A 100 5.74 22.19 -0.17
CA ALA A 100 4.43 21.61 -0.42
C ALA A 100 4.49 20.08 -0.31
N TYR A 101 3.33 19.43 -0.37
CA TYR A 101 3.23 17.98 -0.31
C TYR A 101 2.29 17.44 -1.38
N ARG A 102 2.54 16.20 -1.80
CA ARG A 102 1.65 15.41 -2.66
C ARG A 102 1.46 14.05 -2.01
N VAL A 103 0.22 13.55 -1.98
CA VAL A 103 -0.09 12.20 -1.50
C VAL A 103 -0.67 11.41 -2.66
N SER A 104 -0.20 10.18 -2.84
CA SER A 104 -0.70 9.24 -3.83
C SER A 104 -0.78 7.82 -3.26
N VAL A 105 -1.67 7.02 -3.84
CA VAL A 105 -1.67 5.57 -3.59
C VAL A 105 -0.56 4.96 -4.44
N LEU A 106 0.39 4.27 -3.79
CA LEU A 106 1.49 3.60 -4.46
C LEU A 106 1.10 2.19 -4.90
N SER A 107 0.52 1.42 -3.98
CA SER A 107 0.08 0.04 -4.18
C SER A 107 -1.02 -0.34 -3.21
N PHE A 108 -1.77 -1.41 -3.51
CA PHE A 108 -2.74 -2.04 -2.62
C PHE A 108 -3.13 -3.42 -3.20
N ASP A 109 -3.84 -4.22 -2.41
CA ASP A 109 -4.46 -5.47 -2.83
C ASP A 109 -5.99 -5.33 -2.83
N TRP A 110 -6.66 -5.82 -3.87
CA TRP A 110 -8.10 -6.10 -3.77
C TRP A 110 -8.32 -7.36 -2.93
N VAL A 111 -9.19 -7.25 -1.93
CA VAL A 111 -9.65 -8.41 -1.17
C VAL A 111 -10.95 -8.88 -1.79
N GLU A 112 -10.91 -10.06 -2.41
CA GLU A 112 -12.13 -10.75 -2.86
C GLU A 112 -12.96 -11.16 -1.66
N ASP A 113 -14.20 -10.67 -1.62
CA ASP A 113 -15.15 -11.17 -0.64
C ASP A 113 -15.54 -12.60 -1.01
N ARG A 114 -15.58 -13.48 0.00
CA ARG A 114 -15.91 -14.91 -0.17
C ARG A 114 -17.27 -15.10 -0.88
N LEU A 115 -18.14 -14.10 -0.86
CA LEU A 115 -19.46 -14.11 -1.48
C LEU A 115 -19.41 -14.04 -3.02
N ASP A 116 -18.39 -13.42 -3.61
CA ASP A 116 -18.24 -13.36 -5.08
C ASP A 116 -17.89 -14.73 -5.67
N ARG A 117 -17.18 -15.58 -4.91
CA ARG A 117 -16.81 -16.93 -5.33
C ARG A 117 -17.98 -17.92 -5.37
N ARG A 118 -19.11 -17.61 -4.70
CA ARG A 118 -20.29 -18.49 -4.62
C ARG A 118 -21.24 -18.35 -5.81
N LYS A 119 -21.01 -17.40 -6.73
CA LYS A 119 -21.85 -17.14 -7.91
C LYS A 119 -21.37 -17.85 -9.18
N ALA A 120 -20.31 -18.66 -9.10
CA ALA A 120 -19.74 -19.39 -10.23
C ALA A 120 -20.20 -20.86 -10.27
N TRP A 121 -21.51 -21.14 -10.22
CA TRP A 121 -22.11 -22.45 -10.48
C TRP A 121 -23.46 -22.26 -11.16
#